data_AF-A0A502FTJ7-F1
#
_entry.id   AF-A0A502FTJ7-F1
#
_cell.length_a   1.000
_cell.length_b   1.000
_cell.length_c   1.000
_cell.angle_alpha   90.00
_cell.angle_beta   90.00
_cell.angle_gamma   90.00
#
_symmetry.space_group_name_H-M   'P 1'
#
loop_
_entity.id
_entity.type
_entity.pdbx_description
1 polymer ?
#
loop_
_entity_poly.entity_id
_entity_poly.type
_entity_poly.pdbx_seq_one_letter_code
_entity_poly.pdbx_strand_id
1 'polypeptide(L)'
;MCLEYRFWPRQQLLVDDLATLVHSSATPVREAVARLAGEGLIDAIPNRGYFAKALSAADMQHNIALMFMLLRNVVERPDILAAWKDPADDRSPHTCEDAMAASELLFRGLAALGGNQALTAQGNRILDFTRFVRRLDLEEPRAEASMRALTEDLRGRLVEGDAAAARAILDATELEVLARLGAVVAEGLVRSMPDDVDTRPTASPVRAFLAPS
;
A
#
# COMPACT_ATOMS: atom_id res chain seq x y z
N MET A 1 1.59 7.45 3.26
CA MET A 1 0.77 8.42 4.03
C MET A 1 -0.61 8.70 3.41
N CYS A 2 -0.94 8.33 2.17
CA CYS A 2 -2.14 8.86 1.49
C CYS A 2 -3.41 8.00 1.43
N LEU A 3 -3.43 6.73 1.86
CA LEU A 3 -4.68 5.96 1.88
C LEU A 3 -4.71 5.02 3.08
N GLU A 4 -5.15 5.54 4.23
CA GLU A 4 -5.62 4.69 5.33
C GLU A 4 -7.04 4.14 5.06
N TYR A 5 -7.58 4.30 3.84
CA TYR A 5 -8.96 3.98 3.45
C TYR A 5 -9.99 4.47 4.49
N ARG A 6 -9.71 5.63 5.10
CA ARG A 6 -10.64 6.36 5.99
C ARG A 6 -11.83 6.98 5.25
N PHE A 7 -11.85 6.86 3.93
CA PHE A 7 -12.93 7.36 3.09
C PHE A 7 -13.69 6.17 2.51
N TRP A 8 -15.02 6.28 2.48
CA TRP A 8 -15.88 5.21 1.99
C TRP A 8 -15.57 4.93 0.51
N PRO A 9 -15.58 3.67 0.07
CA PRO A 9 -15.52 3.35 -1.35
C PRO A 9 -16.55 4.18 -2.14
N ARG A 10 -16.10 4.89 -3.18
CA ARG A 10 -16.92 5.80 -4.00
C ARG A 10 -17.46 7.04 -3.26
N GLN A 11 -16.93 7.37 -2.08
CA GLN A 11 -17.25 8.62 -1.40
C GLN A 11 -16.76 9.81 -2.20
N GLN A 12 -17.58 10.86 -2.32
CA GLN A 12 -17.12 12.14 -2.85
C GLN A 12 -16.15 12.81 -1.88
N LEU A 13 -15.00 13.21 -2.40
CA LEU A 13 -13.95 13.92 -1.67
C LEU A 13 -14.08 15.42 -1.96
N LEU A 14 -14.72 16.13 -1.05
CA LEU A 14 -14.89 17.58 -1.16
C LEU A 14 -13.62 18.28 -0.64
N VAL A 15 -13.13 19.25 -1.42
CA VAL A 15 -11.87 19.96 -1.12
C VAL A 15 -11.97 20.72 0.20
N ASP A 16 -13.08 21.39 0.46
CA ASP A 16 -13.25 22.23 1.66
C ASP A 16 -13.28 21.39 2.94
N ASP A 17 -13.86 20.21 2.85
CA ASP A 17 -13.90 19.21 3.91
C ASP A 17 -12.51 18.66 4.23
N LEU A 18 -11.77 18.29 3.18
CA LEU A 18 -10.39 17.82 3.33
C LEU A 18 -9.50 18.93 3.89
N ALA A 19 -9.68 20.18 3.44
CA ALA A 19 -8.95 21.34 3.95
C ALA A 19 -9.17 21.56 5.44
N THR A 20 -10.42 21.40 5.90
CA THR A 20 -10.76 21.44 7.32
C THR A 20 -10.08 20.30 8.09
N LEU A 21 -10.15 19.07 7.55
CA LEU A 21 -9.57 17.88 8.18
C LEU A 21 -8.05 17.96 8.36
N VAL A 22 -7.33 18.48 7.35
CA VAL A 22 -5.86 18.58 7.40
C VAL A 22 -5.35 19.93 7.90
N HIS A 23 -6.24 20.80 8.40
CA HIS A 23 -5.93 22.15 8.85
C HIS A 23 -5.11 22.96 7.83
N SER A 24 -5.52 22.90 6.55
CA SER A 24 -4.86 23.59 5.44
C SER A 24 -5.86 24.42 4.62
N SER A 25 -5.38 25.19 3.64
CA SER A 25 -6.25 25.96 2.74
C SER A 25 -6.69 25.14 1.53
N ALA A 26 -7.73 25.58 0.83
CA ALA A 26 -8.30 24.83 -0.29
C ALA A 26 -7.35 24.70 -1.50
N THR A 27 -6.39 25.61 -1.69
CA THR A 27 -5.43 25.59 -2.80
C THR A 27 -4.46 24.40 -2.73
N PRO A 28 -3.64 24.21 -1.67
CA PRO A 28 -2.75 23.06 -1.56
C PRO A 28 -3.52 21.73 -1.50
N VAL A 29 -4.74 21.73 -0.96
CA VAL A 29 -5.60 20.54 -0.95
C VAL A 29 -6.08 20.19 -2.36
N ARG A 30 -6.47 21.18 -3.17
CA ARG A 30 -6.81 20.97 -4.59
C ARG A 30 -5.65 20.35 -5.36
N GLU A 31 -4.44 20.85 -5.14
CA GLU A 31 -3.23 20.31 -5.78
C GLU A 31 -2.95 18.88 -5.34
N ALA A 32 -3.05 18.60 -4.03
CA ALA A 32 -2.87 17.26 -3.49
C ALA A 32 -3.89 16.27 -4.06
N VAL A 33 -5.17 16.63 -4.09
CA VAL A 33 -6.25 15.78 -4.61
C VAL A 33 -6.11 15.58 -6.13
N ALA A 34 -5.77 16.63 -6.88
CA ALA A 34 -5.48 16.50 -8.32
C ALA A 34 -4.30 15.56 -8.59
N ARG A 35 -3.26 15.65 -7.76
CA ARG A 35 -2.10 14.74 -7.83
C ARG A 35 -2.49 13.30 -7.50
N LEU A 36 -3.25 13.07 -6.44
CA LEU A 36 -3.77 11.74 -6.09
C LEU A 36 -4.61 11.13 -7.22
N ALA A 37 -5.41 11.96 -7.90
CA ALA A 37 -6.18 11.51 -9.05
C ALA A 37 -5.28 11.18 -10.25
N GLY A 38 -4.29 12.02 -10.54
CA GLY A 38 -3.28 11.75 -11.57
C GLY A 38 -2.42 10.51 -11.29
N GLU A 39 -2.23 10.17 -10.01
CA GLU A 39 -1.56 8.94 -9.55
C GLU A 39 -2.51 7.73 -9.50
N GLY A 40 -3.80 7.92 -9.79
CA GLY A 40 -4.81 6.86 -9.81
C GLY A 40 -5.15 6.32 -8.41
N LEU A 41 -4.89 7.08 -7.35
CA LEU A 41 -5.22 6.73 -5.97
C LEU A 41 -6.67 7.08 -5.61
N ILE A 42 -7.28 8.00 -6.36
CA ILE A 42 -8.68 8.40 -6.29
C ILE A 42 -9.23 8.58 -7.70
N ASP A 43 -10.54 8.60 -7.87
CA ASP A 43 -11.19 8.81 -9.16
C ASP A 43 -11.52 10.29 -9.37
N ALA A 44 -11.16 10.84 -10.53
CA ALA A 44 -11.61 12.15 -10.98
C ALA A 44 -12.72 12.00 -12.02
N ILE A 45 -13.93 12.45 -11.70
CA ILE A 45 -15.08 12.38 -12.60
C ILE A 45 -15.36 13.78 -13.16
N PRO A 46 -15.35 13.97 -14.50
CA PRO A 46 -15.64 15.26 -15.12
C PRO A 46 -16.95 15.86 -14.59
N ASN A 47 -16.90 17.13 -14.21
CA ASN A 47 -18.03 17.90 -13.65
C ASN A 47 -18.64 17.35 -12.35
N ARG A 48 -18.03 16.32 -11.72
CA ARG A 48 -18.49 15.74 -10.45
C ARG A 48 -17.44 15.77 -9.35
N GLY A 49 -16.18 16.05 -9.68
CA GLY A 49 -15.09 16.20 -8.72
C GLY A 49 -14.38 14.88 -8.45
N TYR A 50 -13.90 14.71 -7.23
CA TYR A 50 -13.04 13.59 -6.84
C TYR A 50 -13.76 12.59 -5.94
N PHE A 51 -13.40 11.32 -6.07
CA PHE A 51 -14.04 10.22 -5.35
C PHE A 51 -13.00 9.23 -4.84
N ALA A 52 -13.17 8.71 -3.62
CA ALA A 52 -12.36 7.62 -3.13
C ALA A 52 -12.55 6.38 -4.01
N LYS A 53 -11.46 5.71 -4.38
CA LYS A 53 -11.52 4.50 -5.20
C LYS A 53 -12.25 3.38 -4.48
N ALA A 54 -12.99 2.57 -5.24
CA ALA A 54 -13.52 1.32 -4.72
C ALA A 54 -12.39 0.31 -4.49
N LEU A 55 -12.41 -0.39 -3.36
CA LEU A 55 -11.49 -1.49 -3.13
C LEU A 55 -11.84 -2.64 -4.08
N SER A 56 -10.90 -3.01 -4.96
CA SER A 56 -11.08 -4.02 -6.00
C SER A 56 -10.06 -5.12 -5.83
N ALA A 57 -10.52 -6.37 -5.62
CA ALA A 57 -9.63 -7.52 -5.48
C ALA A 57 -8.81 -7.74 -6.76
N ALA A 58 -9.41 -7.54 -7.93
CA ALA A 58 -8.73 -7.68 -9.21
C ALA A 58 -7.62 -6.62 -9.37
N ASP A 59 -7.91 -5.36 -9.07
CA ASP A 59 -6.88 -4.30 -9.15
C ASP A 59 -5.75 -4.54 -8.15
N MET A 60 -6.10 -5.00 -6.94
CA MET A 60 -5.12 -5.33 -5.91
C MET A 60 -4.22 -6.50 -6.38
N GLN A 61 -4.81 -7.54 -6.96
CA GLN A 61 -4.08 -8.68 -7.52
C GLN A 61 -3.13 -8.25 -8.64
N HIS A 62 -3.61 -7.44 -9.60
CA HIS A 62 -2.77 -6.96 -10.71
C HIS A 62 -1.61 -6.09 -10.21
N ASN A 63 -1.87 -5.21 -9.23
CA ASN A 63 -0.84 -4.36 -8.66
C ASN A 63 0.19 -5.18 -7.86
N ILE A 64 -0.25 -6.13 -7.03
CA ILE A 64 0.65 -7.04 -6.29
C ILE A 64 1.52 -7.84 -7.27
N ALA A 65 0.93 -8.43 -8.30
CA ALA A 65 1.67 -9.19 -9.31
C ALA A 65 2.70 -8.32 -10.05
N LEU A 66 2.33 -7.09 -10.40
CA LEU A 66 3.25 -6.13 -11.02
C LEU A 66 4.40 -5.76 -10.06
N MET A 67 4.12 -5.51 -8.78
CA MET A 67 5.16 -5.24 -7.79
C MET A 67 6.18 -6.37 -7.73
N PHE A 68 5.74 -7.61 -7.57
CA PHE A 68 6.65 -8.74 -7.51
C PHE A 68 7.41 -8.94 -8.83
N MET A 69 6.78 -8.72 -9.99
CA MET A 69 7.49 -8.69 -11.28
C MET A 69 8.63 -7.68 -11.32
N LEU A 70 8.41 -6.47 -10.78
CA LEU A 70 9.45 -5.44 -10.71
C LEU A 70 10.58 -5.85 -9.77
N LEU A 71 10.26 -6.41 -8.59
CA LEU A 71 11.25 -6.85 -7.61
C LEU A 71 12.12 -8.00 -8.16
N ARG A 72 11.49 -8.99 -8.81
CA ARG A 72 12.19 -10.07 -9.52
C ARG A 72 13.22 -9.57 -10.50
N ASN A 73 12.82 -8.61 -11.34
CA ASN A 73 13.68 -8.10 -12.39
C ASN A 73 14.99 -7.52 -11.82
N VAL A 74 14.94 -7.00 -10.60
CA VAL A 74 16.12 -6.50 -9.89
C VAL A 74 16.96 -7.65 -9.33
N VAL A 75 16.36 -8.61 -8.63
CA VAL A 75 17.12 -9.74 -8.03
C VAL A 75 17.70 -10.69 -9.08
N GLU A 76 17.07 -10.83 -10.25
CA GLU A 76 17.56 -11.66 -11.36
C GLU A 76 18.73 -11.04 -12.13
N ARG A 77 19.22 -9.87 -11.70
CA ARG A 77 20.35 -9.15 -12.29
C ARG A 77 21.53 -9.09 -11.30
N PRO A 78 22.44 -10.07 -11.32
CA PRO A 78 23.55 -10.15 -10.35
C PRO A 78 24.44 -8.89 -10.34
N ASP A 79 24.61 -8.23 -11.48
CA ASP A 79 25.36 -6.97 -11.63
C ASP A 79 24.74 -5.83 -10.80
N ILE A 80 23.41 -5.79 -10.73
CA ILE A 80 22.65 -4.81 -9.95
C ILE A 80 22.56 -5.24 -8.49
N LEU A 81 22.27 -6.52 -8.25
CA LEU A 81 22.12 -7.07 -6.91
C LEU A 81 23.41 -6.94 -6.09
N ALA A 82 24.59 -7.05 -6.70
CA ALA A 82 25.87 -6.84 -6.03
C ALA A 82 26.04 -5.43 -5.43
N ALA A 83 25.25 -4.45 -5.86
CA ALA A 83 25.23 -3.11 -5.29
C ALA A 83 24.25 -2.95 -4.12
N TRP A 84 23.54 -4.02 -3.75
CA TRP A 84 22.60 -4.01 -2.62
C TRP A 84 23.30 -3.58 -1.33
N LYS A 85 22.66 -2.64 -0.64
CA LYS A 85 23.01 -2.24 0.72
C LYS A 85 21.75 -2.32 1.52
N ASP A 86 21.77 -3.14 2.55
CA ASP A 86 20.63 -3.31 3.43
C ASP A 86 20.21 -1.95 4.01
N PRO A 87 19.00 -1.45 3.68
CA PRO A 87 18.52 -0.18 4.20
C PRO A 87 18.02 -0.27 5.64
N ALA A 88 17.81 -1.49 6.17
CA ALA A 88 17.32 -1.71 7.51
C ALA A 88 18.41 -1.43 8.57
N ASP A 89 17.98 -1.06 9.77
CA ASP A 89 18.84 -1.14 10.96
C ASP A 89 18.66 -2.51 11.65
N ASP A 90 19.49 -2.80 12.65
CA ASP A 90 19.47 -4.10 13.36
C ASP A 90 18.21 -4.31 14.24
N ARG A 91 17.17 -3.48 14.13
CA ARG A 91 15.93 -3.70 14.89
C ARG A 91 15.13 -4.85 14.29
N SER A 92 14.86 -5.83 15.13
CA SER A 92 13.92 -6.90 14.82
C SER A 92 12.48 -6.38 14.86
N PRO A 93 11.61 -6.73 13.89
CA PRO A 93 10.20 -6.39 13.95
C PRO A 93 9.50 -7.12 15.10
N HIS A 94 8.69 -6.40 15.89
CA HIS A 94 7.95 -6.99 17.02
C HIS A 94 6.43 -6.78 16.93
N THR A 95 5.98 -5.92 16.02
CA THR A 95 4.56 -5.61 15.79
C THR A 95 4.20 -5.72 14.30
N CYS A 96 2.90 -5.79 14.01
CA CYS A 96 2.38 -5.70 12.64
C CYS A 96 2.91 -4.45 11.89
N GLU A 97 2.97 -3.29 12.57
CA GLU A 97 3.49 -2.06 11.97
C GLU A 97 4.99 -2.16 11.69
N ASP A 98 5.76 -2.81 12.56
CA ASP A 98 7.20 -3.05 12.30
C ASP A 98 7.40 -4.01 11.12
N ALA A 99 6.63 -5.10 11.04
CA ALA A 99 6.70 -6.05 9.94
C ALA A 99 6.32 -5.40 8.60
N MET A 100 5.30 -4.55 8.62
CA MET A 100 4.89 -3.75 7.46
C MET A 100 5.98 -2.75 7.07
N ALA A 101 6.56 -2.03 8.03
CA ALA A 101 7.62 -1.06 7.77
C ALA A 101 8.90 -1.72 7.23
N ALA A 102 9.30 -2.86 7.80
CA ALA A 102 10.47 -3.61 7.37
C ALA A 102 10.33 -4.15 5.94
N SER A 103 9.20 -4.78 5.63
CA SER A 103 8.91 -5.27 4.27
C SER A 103 8.80 -4.12 3.26
N GLU A 104 8.17 -3.00 3.63
CA GLU A 104 8.06 -1.83 2.78
C GLU A 104 9.44 -1.20 2.50
N LEU A 105 10.29 -1.05 3.51
CA LEU A 105 11.65 -0.53 3.36
C LEU A 105 12.48 -1.41 2.42
N LEU A 106 12.37 -2.73 2.58
CA LEU A 106 13.07 -3.71 1.75
C LEU A 106 12.62 -3.62 0.27
N PHE A 107 11.31 -3.63 0.01
CA PHE A 107 10.76 -3.56 -1.34
C PHE A 107 11.05 -2.22 -2.04
N ARG A 108 10.98 -1.09 -1.31
CA ARG A 108 11.38 0.22 -1.84
C ARG A 108 12.86 0.27 -2.19
N GLY A 109 13.70 -0.30 -1.33
CA GLY A 109 15.14 -0.42 -1.59
C GLY A 109 15.41 -1.20 -2.89
N LEU A 110 14.79 -2.36 -3.05
CA LEU A 110 14.94 -3.18 -4.25
C LEU A 110 14.45 -2.44 -5.51
N ALA A 111 13.27 -1.81 -5.45
CA ALA A 111 12.74 -1.04 -6.58
C ALA A 111 13.64 0.15 -6.98
N ALA A 112 14.38 0.73 -6.04
CA ALA A 112 15.35 1.80 -6.30
C ALA A 112 16.68 1.26 -6.86
N LEU A 113 17.10 0.06 -6.44
CA LEU A 113 18.38 -0.55 -6.83
C LEU A 113 18.51 -0.72 -8.35
N GLY A 114 17.40 -1.00 -9.04
CA GLY A 114 17.37 -1.16 -10.50
C GLY A 114 17.76 0.08 -11.33
N GLY A 115 17.87 1.26 -10.71
CA GLY A 115 18.33 2.50 -11.35
C GLY A 115 17.33 3.12 -12.34
N ASN A 116 16.18 2.49 -12.58
CA ASN A 116 15.14 3.00 -13.46
C ASN A 116 14.11 3.80 -12.67
N GLN A 117 14.20 5.14 -12.73
CA GLN A 117 13.33 6.05 -11.98
C GLN A 117 11.83 5.84 -12.26
N ALA A 118 11.45 5.48 -13.49
CA ALA A 118 10.06 5.21 -13.84
C ALA A 118 9.54 3.95 -13.14
N LEU A 119 10.34 2.89 -13.10
CA LEU A 119 10.00 1.65 -12.39
C LEU A 119 10.00 1.86 -10.87
N THR A 120 10.96 2.62 -10.33
CA THR A 120 11.00 2.97 -8.91
C THR A 120 9.75 3.76 -8.50
N ALA A 121 9.38 4.77 -9.28
CA ALA A 121 8.16 5.55 -9.03
C ALA A 121 6.91 4.65 -9.08
N GLN A 122 6.85 3.72 -10.03
CA GLN A 122 5.72 2.79 -10.12
C GLN A 122 5.66 1.80 -8.95
N GLY A 123 6.78 1.21 -8.55
CA GLY A 123 6.86 0.33 -7.38
C GLY A 123 6.42 1.04 -6.10
N ASN A 124 6.87 2.28 -5.90
CA ASN A 124 6.46 3.12 -4.78
C ASN A 124 4.96 3.36 -4.75
N ARG A 125 4.35 3.71 -5.89
CA ARG A 125 2.90 3.90 -5.99
C ARG A 125 2.12 2.64 -5.67
N ILE A 126 2.57 1.48 -6.15
CA ILE A 126 1.91 0.20 -5.88
C ILE A 126 1.97 -0.11 -4.39
N LEU A 127 3.13 0.09 -3.74
CA LEU A 127 3.26 -0.07 -2.30
C LEU A 127 2.27 0.84 -1.57
N ASP A 128 2.18 2.12 -1.94
CA ASP A 128 1.23 3.04 -1.32
C ASP A 128 -0.23 2.61 -1.54
N PHE A 129 -0.59 2.21 -2.75
CA PHE A 129 -1.95 1.79 -3.13
C PHE A 129 -2.41 0.53 -2.38
N THR A 130 -1.51 -0.43 -2.22
CA THR A 130 -1.78 -1.73 -1.59
C THR A 130 -1.63 -1.70 -0.06
N ARG A 131 -1.14 -0.58 0.51
CA ARG A 131 -0.74 -0.49 1.93
C ARG A 131 -1.83 -0.91 2.90
N PHE A 132 -3.07 -0.46 2.70
CA PHE A 132 -4.18 -0.77 3.60
C PHE A 132 -4.52 -2.26 3.63
N VAL A 133 -4.65 -2.89 2.46
CA VAL A 133 -4.92 -4.33 2.36
C VAL A 133 -3.79 -5.13 2.97
N ARG A 134 -2.53 -4.76 2.69
CA ARG A 134 -1.37 -5.42 3.28
C ARG A 134 -1.33 -5.25 4.80
N ARG A 135 -1.63 -4.05 5.33
CA ARG A 135 -1.72 -3.84 6.78
C ARG A 135 -2.81 -4.70 7.40
N LEU A 136 -3.99 -4.78 6.78
CA LEU A 136 -5.10 -5.60 7.24
C LEU A 136 -4.75 -7.10 7.24
N ASP A 137 -4.06 -7.58 6.20
CA ASP A 137 -3.54 -8.95 6.16
C ASP A 137 -2.62 -9.23 7.36
N LEU A 138 -1.75 -8.28 7.71
CA LEU A 138 -0.81 -8.40 8.83
C LEU A 138 -1.44 -8.23 10.22
N GLU A 139 -2.74 -7.92 10.33
CA GLU A 139 -3.45 -8.03 11.61
C GLU A 139 -3.67 -9.50 12.03
N GLU A 140 -3.68 -10.43 11.07
CA GLU A 140 -3.72 -11.87 11.33
C GLU A 140 -2.33 -12.36 11.81
N PRO A 141 -2.20 -12.90 13.04
CA PRO A 141 -0.89 -13.25 13.61
C PRO A 141 -0.06 -14.21 12.77
N ARG A 142 -0.72 -15.12 12.04
CA ARG A 142 -0.02 -16.05 11.14
C ARG A 142 0.56 -15.34 9.92
N ALA A 143 -0.18 -14.42 9.32
CA ALA A 143 0.29 -13.65 8.16
C ALA A 143 1.43 -12.71 8.56
N GLU A 144 1.32 -12.06 9.73
CA GLU A 144 2.37 -11.23 10.31
C GLU A 144 3.66 -12.02 10.53
N ALA A 145 3.58 -13.17 11.21
CA ALA A 145 4.74 -14.01 11.47
C ALA A 145 5.39 -14.52 10.18
N SER A 146 4.59 -14.90 9.17
CA SER A 146 5.08 -15.35 7.86
C SER A 146 5.80 -14.22 7.13
N MET A 147 5.20 -13.03 7.06
CA MET A 147 5.80 -11.86 6.40
C MET A 147 7.11 -11.44 7.07
N ARG A 148 7.17 -11.47 8.41
CA ARG A 148 8.40 -11.18 9.16
C ARG A 148 9.51 -12.17 8.82
N ALA A 149 9.21 -13.47 8.82
CA ALA A 149 10.19 -14.51 8.48
C ALA A 149 10.67 -14.39 7.03
N LEU A 150 9.76 -14.21 6.07
CA LEU A 150 10.10 -14.02 4.65
C LEU A 150 10.94 -12.77 4.42
N THR A 151 10.65 -11.66 5.13
CA THR A 151 11.42 -10.41 5.05
C THR A 151 12.83 -10.60 5.59
N GLU A 152 12.97 -11.28 6.73
CA GLU A 152 14.26 -11.64 7.35
C GLU A 152 15.10 -12.50 6.40
N ASP A 153 14.51 -13.58 5.90
CA ASP A 153 15.18 -14.52 5.00
C ASP A 153 15.60 -13.83 3.70
N LEU A 154 14.71 -13.03 3.11
CA LEU A 154 15.02 -12.28 1.89
C LEU A 154 16.20 -11.34 2.12
N ARG A 155 16.20 -10.60 3.22
CA ARG A 155 17.31 -9.69 3.57
C ARG A 155 18.63 -10.44 3.66
N GLY A 156 18.66 -11.59 4.33
CA GLY A 156 19.84 -12.46 4.40
C GLY A 156 20.33 -12.91 3.01
N ARG A 157 19.44 -13.38 2.14
CA ARG A 157 19.81 -13.81 0.78
C ARG A 157 20.32 -12.66 -0.09
N LEU A 158 19.77 -11.45 0.07
CA LEU A 158 20.24 -10.27 -0.66
C LEU A 158 21.65 -9.86 -0.21
N VAL A 159 21.96 -9.95 1.09
CA VAL A 159 23.32 -9.70 1.62
C VAL A 159 24.33 -10.73 1.12
N GLU A 160 23.92 -12.01 1.05
CA GLU A 160 24.74 -13.09 0.48
C GLU A 160 24.91 -12.98 -1.04
N GLY A 161 24.09 -12.16 -1.72
CA GLY A 161 24.04 -12.08 -3.18
C GLY A 161 23.41 -13.30 -3.85
N ASP A 162 22.66 -14.12 -3.11
CA ASP A 162 21.99 -15.31 -3.62
C ASP A 162 20.69 -14.94 -4.35
N ALA A 163 20.86 -14.56 -5.62
CA ALA A 163 19.76 -14.18 -6.51
C ALA A 163 18.68 -15.28 -6.63
N ALA A 164 19.07 -16.55 -6.67
CA ALA A 164 18.14 -17.66 -6.86
C ALA A 164 17.26 -17.86 -5.61
N ALA A 165 17.86 -17.83 -4.42
CA ALA A 165 17.11 -17.94 -3.18
C ALA A 165 16.25 -16.69 -2.93
N ALA A 166 16.77 -15.48 -3.19
CA ALA A 166 15.99 -14.24 -3.09
C ALA A 166 14.76 -14.28 -4.02
N ARG A 167 14.94 -14.75 -5.26
CA ARG A 167 13.85 -14.92 -6.23
C ARG A 167 12.77 -15.89 -5.73
N ALA A 168 13.17 -17.02 -5.15
CA ALA A 168 12.25 -18.02 -4.61
C ALA A 168 11.45 -17.47 -3.41
N ILE A 169 12.07 -16.67 -2.55
CA ILE A 169 11.38 -16.02 -1.43
C ILE A 169 10.35 -14.99 -1.93
N LEU A 170 10.66 -14.25 -3.00
CA LEU A 170 9.69 -13.35 -3.63
C LEU A 170 8.50 -14.11 -4.22
N ASP A 171 8.71 -15.28 -4.85
CA ASP A 171 7.61 -16.13 -5.34
C ASP A 171 6.72 -16.64 -4.21
N ALA A 172 7.33 -17.14 -3.12
CA ALA A 172 6.60 -17.63 -1.97
C ALA A 172 5.76 -16.52 -1.34
N THR A 173 6.36 -15.33 -1.16
CA THR A 173 5.65 -14.16 -0.62
C THR A 173 4.47 -13.75 -1.51
N GLU A 174 4.67 -13.68 -2.83
CA GLU A 174 3.60 -13.33 -3.76
C GLU A 174 2.43 -14.33 -3.68
N LEU A 175 2.75 -15.63 -3.70
CA LEU A 175 1.74 -16.69 -3.63
C LEU A 175 0.94 -16.63 -2.33
N GLU A 176 1.61 -16.44 -1.20
CA GLU A 176 0.97 -16.33 0.11
C GLU A 176 0.04 -15.12 0.22
N VAL A 177 0.51 -13.95 -0.23
CA VAL A 177 -0.29 -12.72 -0.22
C VAL A 177 -1.51 -12.86 -1.13
N LEU A 178 -1.32 -13.39 -2.35
CA LEU A 178 -2.42 -13.58 -3.29
C LEU A 178 -3.45 -14.62 -2.81
N ALA A 179 -3.02 -15.66 -2.09
CA ALA A 179 -3.93 -16.66 -1.53
C ALA A 179 -4.89 -16.09 -0.48
N ARG A 180 -4.45 -15.09 0.30
CA ARG A 180 -5.27 -14.43 1.33
C ARG A 180 -6.04 -13.22 0.82
N LEU A 181 -5.61 -12.64 -0.30
CA LEU A 181 -6.10 -11.37 -0.83
C LEU A 181 -7.63 -11.25 -0.88
N GLY A 182 -8.32 -12.29 -1.35
CA GLY A 182 -9.79 -12.26 -1.48
C GLY A 182 -10.50 -12.05 -0.15
N ALA A 183 -10.06 -12.74 0.91
CA ALA A 183 -10.61 -12.61 2.25
C ALA A 183 -10.32 -11.23 2.84
N VAL A 184 -9.07 -10.76 2.71
CA VAL A 184 -8.64 -9.46 3.24
C VAL A 184 -9.36 -8.30 2.54
N VAL A 185 -9.57 -8.37 1.22
CA VAL A 185 -10.33 -7.35 0.49
C VAL A 185 -11.80 -7.36 0.91
N ALA A 186 -12.41 -8.53 1.10
CA ALA A 186 -13.79 -8.62 1.58
C ALA A 186 -13.93 -8.02 2.99
N GLU A 187 -13.00 -8.32 3.89
CA GLU A 187 -12.95 -7.73 5.22
C GLU A 187 -12.73 -6.21 5.17
N GLY A 188 -11.80 -5.75 4.33
CA GLY A 188 -11.55 -4.33 4.11
C GLY A 188 -12.80 -3.59 3.65
N LEU A 189 -13.58 -4.18 2.72
CA LEU A 189 -14.87 -3.62 2.30
C LEU A 189 -15.88 -3.53 3.44
N VAL A 190 -15.95 -4.54 4.32
CA VAL A 190 -16.84 -4.54 5.50
C VAL A 190 -16.43 -3.46 6.50
N ARG A 191 -15.15 -3.39 6.87
CA ARG A 191 -14.62 -2.37 7.80
C ARG A 191 -14.71 -0.96 7.23
N SER A 192 -14.71 -0.83 5.90
CA SER A 192 -14.96 0.41 5.18
C SER A 192 -16.45 0.64 4.86
N MET A 193 -17.40 -0.04 5.51
CA MET A 193 -18.83 0.28 5.49
C MET A 193 -19.30 0.71 6.89
N PRO A 194 -20.21 1.69 7.03
CA PRO A 194 -20.72 2.08 8.35
C PRO A 194 -21.66 1.00 8.89
N ASP A 195 -21.76 0.89 10.21
CA ASP A 195 -22.58 -0.12 10.92
C ASP A 195 -24.08 -0.05 10.61
N ASP A 196 -24.57 1.00 9.95
CA ASP A 196 -25.99 1.20 9.60
C ASP A 196 -26.23 1.55 8.13
N VAL A 197 -26.98 0.69 7.44
CA VAL A 197 -27.43 0.86 6.04
C VAL A 197 -28.30 2.11 5.85
N ASP A 198 -28.91 2.62 6.93
CA ASP A 198 -29.82 3.78 6.94
C ASP A 198 -29.12 5.14 7.12
N THR A 199 -27.79 5.15 7.36
CA THR A 199 -27.02 6.38 7.60
C THR A 199 -26.17 6.81 6.41
N ARG A 200 -26.51 6.42 5.17
CA ARG A 200 -25.84 6.98 3.98
C ARG A 200 -25.96 8.51 4.04
N PRO A 201 -24.88 9.25 4.31
CA PRO A 201 -25.04 10.67 4.46
C PRO A 201 -25.05 11.23 3.04
N THR A 202 -26.18 11.84 2.66
CA THR A 202 -26.22 12.78 1.54
C THR A 202 -25.40 14.04 1.82
N ALA A 203 -24.80 14.13 3.01
CA ALA A 203 -23.98 15.24 3.50
C ALA A 203 -22.56 14.77 3.83
N SER A 204 -21.62 15.73 3.81
CA SER A 204 -20.22 15.50 4.14
C SER A 204 -20.00 14.87 5.53
N PRO A 205 -19.17 13.81 5.65
CA PRO A 205 -18.85 13.16 6.92
C PRO A 205 -17.88 13.96 7.81
N VAL A 206 -17.37 15.12 7.41
CA VAL A 206 -16.56 15.97 8.30
C VAL A 206 -17.36 16.41 9.53
N ARG A 207 -18.69 16.51 9.41
CA ARG A 207 -19.56 16.77 10.57
C ARG A 207 -19.65 15.61 11.56
N ALA A 208 -19.46 14.36 11.13
CA ALA A 208 -19.46 13.21 12.02
C ALA A 208 -18.13 13.08 12.79
N PHE A 209 -17.01 13.52 12.19
CA PHE A 209 -15.67 13.49 12.79
C PHE A 209 -15.37 14.63 13.77
N LEU A 210 -16.15 15.73 13.73
CA LEU A 210 -15.96 16.91 14.60
C LEU A 210 -16.92 16.95 15.81
N ALA A 211 -17.75 15.93 16.01
CA ALA A 211 -18.58 15.83 17.21
C ALA A 211 -17.72 15.37 18.40
N PRO A 212 -17.77 16.05 19.56
CA PRO A 212 -17.06 15.59 20.75
C PRO A 212 -17.69 14.28 21.23
N SER A 213 -16.85 13.34 21.66
CA SER A 213 -17.23 12.08 22.30
C SER A 213 -18.06 12.28 23.56
#